data_AF-A0A9R1BL35-F1
#
_entry.id   AF-A0A9R1BL35-F1
#
_cell.length_a   1.000
_cell.length_b   1.000
_cell.length_c   1.000
_cell.angle_alpha   90.00
_cell.angle_beta   90.00
_cell.angle_gamma   90.00
#
_symmetry.space_group_name_H-M   'P 1'
#
loop_
_entity.id
_entity.type
_entity.pdbx_description
1 polymer ?
#
loop_
_entity_poly.entity_id
_entity_poly.type
_entity_poly.pdbx_seq_one_letter_code
_entity_poly.pdbx_strand_id
1 'polypeptide(L)'
;MVKLELALFYLSQGKIDDAHNATRVLIAKDGLQKEPTLNLIHGLISYDKWYSGLPKDMQLERFDVYNESCKISMSSNTCGENGLQDSSDDNCSIDVDDASFPACSSESSINNGNIDKKCKIPKKSRSVYPVKENDSVDSQVKEEVVSADFRSVFFNTSDAPTCGLEQSLLPLRLKHAAGTSSDCFDSYWKYKSTPNAFYADAERCLKVALHSSPPVMAALLPLIQILLLGDKLKDALCELEKTCRSSTTALPFRLRGRLLEYFDQNQVSTISSCYEEALQRDPTCSYSVERLTEMHRKGDASIDAFSSLSSVFFEQHTRESWKHRCKWWMNRHFSQNIYMSETAKGDCKLLASKASCASHMLGPGFPYVKAAKSYLSKQEAKHESGFLSSNMENSVKLLQSLEKLM
;
A
#
# COMPACT_ATOMS: atom_id res chain seq x y z
N MET A 1 6.16 38.98 -1.95
CA MET A 1 4.77 38.69 -1.56
C MET A 1 3.82 38.98 -2.73
N VAL A 2 3.63 40.23 -3.17
CA VAL A 2 2.73 40.62 -4.28
C VAL A 2 2.86 39.78 -5.57
N LYS A 3 4.08 39.47 -6.02
CA LYS A 3 4.28 38.65 -7.23
C LYS A 3 3.93 37.17 -7.06
N LEU A 4 4.00 36.63 -5.83
CA LEU A 4 3.61 35.25 -5.54
C LEU A 4 2.09 35.14 -5.47
N GLU A 5 1.43 36.12 -4.84
CA GLU A 5 -0.03 36.26 -4.87
C GLU A 5 -0.56 36.38 -6.29
N LEU A 6 0.13 37.15 -7.15
CA LEU A 6 -0.19 37.23 -8.58
C LEU A 6 -0.07 35.87 -9.29
N ALA A 7 0.98 35.09 -8.99
CA ALA A 7 1.12 33.75 -9.55
C ALA A 7 -0.02 32.81 -9.09
N LEU A 8 -0.40 32.85 -7.82
CA LEU A 8 -1.53 32.09 -7.28
C LEU A 8 -2.86 32.54 -7.92
N PHE A 9 -3.04 33.84 -8.16
CA PHE A 9 -4.18 34.36 -8.90
C PHE A 9 -4.21 33.85 -10.34
N TYR A 10 -3.08 33.78 -11.04
CA TYR A 10 -3.04 33.19 -12.37
C TYR A 10 -3.40 31.70 -12.36
N LEU A 11 -2.94 30.95 -11.35
CA LEU A 11 -3.33 29.55 -11.18
C LEU A 11 -4.84 29.38 -10.95
N SER A 12 -5.46 30.22 -10.12
CA SER A 12 -6.90 30.13 -9.87
C SER A 12 -7.76 30.42 -11.11
N GLN A 13 -7.19 31.13 -12.09
CA GLN A 13 -7.81 31.41 -13.39
C GLN A 13 -7.42 30.40 -14.48
N GLY A 14 -6.65 29.36 -14.14
CA GLY A 14 -6.14 28.37 -15.11
C GLY A 14 -5.06 28.92 -16.05
N LYS A 15 -4.50 30.09 -15.79
CA LYS A 15 -3.44 30.73 -16.59
C LYS A 15 -2.06 30.21 -16.20
N ILE A 16 -1.78 28.95 -16.53
CA ILE A 16 -0.55 28.25 -16.11
C ILE A 16 0.72 28.92 -16.64
N ASP A 17 0.71 29.44 -17.88
CA ASP A 17 1.87 30.12 -18.47
C ASP A 17 2.24 31.43 -17.74
N ASP A 18 1.23 32.21 -17.37
CA ASP A 18 1.42 33.45 -16.63
C ASP A 18 1.94 33.18 -15.21
N ALA A 19 1.39 32.14 -14.55
CA ALA A 19 1.86 31.68 -13.25
C ALA A 19 3.32 31.18 -13.31
N HIS A 20 3.68 30.42 -14.35
CA HIS A 20 5.04 29.95 -14.59
C HIS A 20 6.00 31.13 -14.77
N ASN A 21 5.65 32.12 -15.59
CA ASN A 21 6.50 33.28 -15.83
C ASN A 21 6.68 34.13 -14.57
N ALA A 22 5.62 34.34 -13.79
CA ALA A 22 5.67 35.08 -12.53
C ALA A 22 6.58 34.40 -11.50
N THR A 23 6.45 33.08 -11.33
CA THR A 23 7.28 32.30 -10.40
C THR A 23 8.73 32.17 -10.85
N ARG A 24 8.98 32.02 -12.16
CA ARG A 24 10.35 31.99 -12.72
C ARG A 24 11.13 33.27 -12.43
N VAL A 25 10.49 34.44 -12.59
CA VAL A 25 11.11 35.74 -12.26
C VAL A 25 11.44 35.84 -10.77
N LEU A 26 10.62 35.27 -9.91
CA LEU A 26 10.86 35.25 -8.47
C LEU A 26 12.02 34.31 -8.11
N ILE A 27 12.09 33.13 -8.71
CA ILE A 27 13.19 32.18 -8.48
C ILE A 27 14.52 32.74 -8.96
N ALA A 28 14.54 33.44 -10.09
CA ALA A 28 15.76 34.07 -10.59
C ALA A 28 16.29 35.20 -9.68
N LYS A 29 15.50 35.69 -8.72
CA LYS A 29 15.90 36.76 -7.81
C LYS A 29 16.77 36.23 -6.67
N ASP A 30 17.90 36.88 -6.45
CA ASP A 30 18.79 36.58 -5.33
C ASP A 30 18.04 36.62 -3.98
N GLY A 31 18.33 35.62 -3.15
CA GLY A 31 17.68 35.41 -1.85
C GLY A 31 16.35 34.64 -1.89
N LEU A 32 15.69 34.50 -3.05
CA LEU A 32 14.43 33.74 -3.18
C LEU A 32 14.60 32.36 -3.81
N GLN A 33 15.76 32.05 -4.38
CA GLN A 33 16.09 30.76 -5.00
C GLN A 33 15.88 29.56 -4.06
N LYS A 34 16.01 29.77 -2.75
CA LYS A 34 15.86 28.73 -1.71
C LYS A 34 14.55 28.84 -0.93
N GLU A 35 13.64 29.74 -1.33
CA GLU A 35 12.38 29.90 -0.60
C GLU A 35 11.51 28.66 -0.82
N PRO A 36 11.11 27.93 0.24
CA PRO A 36 10.52 26.60 0.09
C PRO A 36 9.17 26.60 -0.62
N THR A 37 8.31 27.59 -0.34
CA THR A 37 6.95 27.67 -0.88
C THR A 37 6.97 28.02 -2.36
N LEU A 38 7.82 28.96 -2.77
CA LEU A 38 8.05 29.36 -4.15
C LEU A 38 8.60 28.20 -4.96
N ASN A 39 9.55 27.45 -4.39
CA ASN A 39 10.07 26.25 -5.03
C ASN A 39 8.99 25.16 -5.15
N LEU A 40 8.15 24.95 -4.13
CA LEU A 40 7.01 24.04 -4.26
C LEU A 40 6.10 24.46 -5.42
N ILE A 41 5.66 25.71 -5.44
CA ILE A 41 4.70 26.21 -6.45
C ILE A 41 5.31 26.15 -7.85
N HIS A 42 6.53 26.64 -8.03
CA HIS A 42 7.18 26.60 -9.34
C HIS A 42 7.46 25.16 -9.78
N GLY A 43 7.89 24.29 -8.87
CA GLY A 43 8.13 22.88 -9.16
C GLY A 43 6.86 22.16 -9.63
N LEU A 44 5.72 22.44 -8.99
CA LEU A 44 4.41 21.90 -9.38
C LEU A 44 3.94 22.44 -10.74
N ILE A 45 4.13 23.73 -11.01
CA ILE A 45 3.80 24.32 -12.32
C ILE A 45 4.66 23.69 -13.42
N SER A 46 5.97 23.56 -13.18
CA SER A 46 6.89 22.93 -14.15
C SER A 46 6.57 21.45 -14.34
N TYR A 47 6.17 20.74 -13.28
CA TYR A 47 5.67 19.37 -13.37
C TYR A 47 4.45 19.31 -14.31
N ASP A 48 3.44 20.14 -14.07
CA ASP A 48 2.20 20.18 -14.87
C ASP A 48 2.47 20.52 -16.33
N LYS A 49 3.39 21.46 -16.60
CA LYS A 49 3.80 21.83 -17.97
C LYS A 49 4.55 20.71 -18.69
N TRP A 50 5.43 19.99 -17.98
CA TRP A 50 6.10 18.83 -18.56
C TRP A 50 5.09 17.72 -18.84
N TYR A 51 4.24 17.40 -17.87
CA TYR A 51 3.23 16.35 -17.96
C TYR A 51 2.23 16.60 -19.09
N SER A 52 1.76 17.85 -19.23
CA SER A 52 0.84 18.27 -20.29
C SER A 52 1.42 18.14 -21.70
N GLY A 53 2.75 18.06 -21.82
CA GLY A 53 3.44 17.84 -23.09
C GLY A 53 3.51 16.37 -23.52
N LEU A 54 3.14 15.42 -22.65
CA LEU A 54 3.00 14.01 -23.02
C LEU A 54 1.88 13.83 -24.06
N PRO A 55 1.92 12.79 -24.89
CA PRO A 55 0.78 12.40 -25.71
C PRO A 55 -0.51 12.28 -24.88
N LYS A 56 -1.62 12.84 -25.36
CA LYS A 56 -2.89 12.94 -24.61
C LYS A 56 -3.42 11.60 -24.12
N ASP A 57 -3.19 10.55 -24.89
CA ASP A 57 -3.59 9.18 -24.59
C ASP A 57 -2.76 8.52 -23.47
N MET A 58 -1.62 9.11 -23.12
CA MET A 58 -0.79 8.70 -21.98
C MET A 58 -1.10 9.48 -20.70
N GLN A 59 -1.80 10.61 -20.82
CA GLN A 59 -2.18 11.43 -19.68
C GLN A 59 -3.39 10.81 -18.97
N LEU A 60 -3.37 10.83 -17.63
CA LEU A 60 -4.52 10.48 -16.80
C LEU A 60 -5.58 11.58 -16.89
N GLU A 61 -6.86 11.19 -16.88
CA GLU A 61 -7.92 12.16 -16.66
C GLU A 61 -7.94 12.52 -15.17
N ARG A 62 -8.23 13.79 -14.85
CA ARG A 62 -8.22 14.31 -13.47
C ARG A 62 -9.05 13.48 -12.47
N PHE A 63 -9.97 12.64 -12.94
CA PHE A 63 -10.82 11.78 -12.12
C PHE A 63 -10.31 10.36 -11.91
N ASP A 64 -9.33 9.85 -12.68
CA ASP A 64 -8.90 8.45 -12.55
C ASP A 64 -8.10 8.20 -11.27
N VAL A 65 -7.29 9.19 -10.84
CA VAL A 65 -6.38 9.12 -9.69
C VAL A 65 -7.11 8.82 -8.37
N TYR A 66 -8.41 9.12 -8.29
CA TYR A 66 -9.24 8.92 -7.09
C TYR A 66 -10.32 7.84 -7.27
N ASN A 67 -10.49 7.29 -8.48
CA ASN A 67 -11.54 6.33 -8.80
C ASN A 67 -11.08 4.87 -8.67
N GLU A 68 -9.81 4.65 -8.32
CA GLU A 68 -9.26 3.35 -7.92
C GLU A 68 -9.68 2.99 -6.47
N SER A 69 -11.00 2.96 -6.23
CA SER A 69 -11.53 2.18 -5.12
C SER A 69 -11.22 0.72 -5.40
N CYS A 70 -10.21 0.15 -4.73
CA CYS A 70 -9.88 -1.28 -4.59
C CYS A 70 -10.68 -2.20 -5.53
N LYS A 71 -10.41 -2.16 -6.84
CA LYS A 71 -10.81 -3.23 -7.76
C LYS A 71 -9.61 -4.13 -7.96
N ILE A 72 -9.25 -4.86 -6.92
CA ILE A 72 -8.40 -6.04 -7.09
C ILE A 72 -9.30 -7.07 -7.78
N SER A 73 -8.98 -7.39 -9.03
CA SER A 73 -9.50 -8.57 -9.69
C SER A 73 -9.08 -9.77 -8.84
N MET A 74 -10.06 -10.46 -8.26
CA MET A 74 -9.83 -11.82 -7.79
C MET A 74 -9.68 -12.69 -9.04
N SER A 75 -8.47 -12.72 -9.62
CA SER A 75 -8.07 -13.86 -10.42
C SER A 75 -7.93 -15.03 -9.45
N SER A 76 -8.90 -15.93 -9.49
CA SER A 76 -8.81 -17.22 -8.84
C SER A 76 -7.68 -18.02 -9.49
N ASN A 77 -6.45 -17.84 -9.02
CA ASN A 77 -5.34 -18.69 -9.42
C ASN A 77 -5.52 -20.06 -8.73
N THR A 78 -6.17 -20.98 -9.42
CA THR A 78 -5.94 -22.42 -9.23
C THR A 78 -4.47 -22.70 -9.50
N CYS A 79 -3.78 -23.28 -8.51
CA CYS A 79 -2.42 -23.82 -8.63
C CYS A 79 -2.31 -24.70 -9.88
N GLY A 80 -1.44 -24.31 -10.82
CA GLY A 80 -0.97 -25.18 -11.89
C GLY A 80 0.28 -25.93 -11.44
N GLU A 81 0.22 -27.26 -11.45
CA GLU A 81 1.40 -28.10 -11.61
C GLU A 81 1.66 -28.27 -13.12
N ASN A 82 2.89 -27.98 -13.54
CA ASN A 82 3.39 -28.24 -14.90
C ASN A 82 3.67 -29.75 -15.04
N GLY A 83 3.50 -30.45 -16.17
CA GLY A 83 3.08 -30.03 -17.51
C GLY A 83 3.05 -31.24 -18.47
N LEU A 84 2.99 -30.91 -19.78
CA LEU A 84 3.08 -31.74 -20.99
C LEU A 84 1.75 -32.27 -21.58
N GLN A 85 1.22 -31.51 -22.56
CA GLN A 85 1.03 -31.87 -23.99
C GLN A 85 0.68 -33.36 -24.26
N ASP A 86 -0.43 -33.76 -24.89
CA ASP A 86 -1.07 -33.24 -26.10
C ASP A 86 -2.45 -33.91 -26.34
N SER A 87 -3.28 -33.24 -27.16
CA SER A 87 -4.35 -33.72 -28.06
C SER A 87 -5.55 -34.60 -27.62
N SER A 88 -6.73 -34.00 -27.87
CA SER A 88 -7.95 -34.51 -28.55
C SER A 88 -8.93 -35.48 -27.87
N ASP A 89 -10.19 -35.00 -27.85
CA ASP A 89 -11.47 -35.67 -28.13
C ASP A 89 -11.74 -37.04 -27.47
N ASP A 90 -12.68 -37.07 -26.51
CA ASP A 90 -14.02 -37.64 -26.73
C ASP A 90 -14.87 -37.70 -25.44
N ASN A 91 -16.17 -37.87 -25.68
CA ASN A 91 -17.31 -37.90 -24.77
C ASN A 91 -17.27 -38.86 -23.55
N CYS A 92 -18.15 -38.50 -22.60
CA CYS A 92 -19.07 -39.33 -21.79
C CYS A 92 -18.73 -39.78 -20.34
N SER A 93 -19.69 -39.41 -19.48
CA SER A 93 -20.34 -40.13 -18.36
C SER A 93 -19.57 -40.52 -17.09
N ILE A 94 -20.05 -39.94 -15.97
CA ILE A 94 -20.45 -40.54 -14.67
C ILE A 94 -19.68 -41.78 -14.19
N ASP A 95 -19.10 -41.70 -12.99
CA ASP A 95 -19.50 -42.57 -11.87
C ASP A 95 -19.01 -42.04 -10.51
N VAL A 96 -19.79 -42.41 -9.49
CA VAL A 96 -19.73 -42.02 -8.08
C VAL A 96 -19.07 -43.17 -7.30
N ASP A 97 -18.41 -42.83 -6.19
CA ASP A 97 -18.15 -43.60 -4.95
C ASP A 97 -16.71 -43.37 -4.47
N ASP A 98 -16.51 -42.60 -3.40
CA ASP A 98 -16.51 -43.00 -1.98
C ASP A 98 -15.18 -43.65 -1.53
N ALA A 99 -14.38 -42.89 -0.76
CA ALA A 99 -13.96 -43.27 0.59
C ALA A 99 -12.75 -42.46 1.10
N SER A 100 -12.96 -41.86 2.27
CA SER A 100 -12.00 -41.65 3.37
C SER A 100 -10.95 -40.51 3.32
N PHE A 101 -11.18 -39.55 4.22
CA PHE A 101 -10.25 -38.55 4.75
C PHE A 101 -9.09 -39.17 5.53
N PRO A 102 -8.00 -38.40 5.68
CA PRO A 102 -7.42 -38.18 7.01
C PRO A 102 -7.57 -36.72 7.44
N ALA A 103 -8.05 -36.55 8.68
CA ALA A 103 -8.06 -35.29 9.40
C ALA A 103 -6.62 -34.83 9.71
N CYS A 104 -6.36 -33.51 9.69
CA CYS A 104 -5.21 -32.96 10.39
C CYS A 104 -5.60 -31.69 11.17
N SER A 105 -5.44 -31.86 12.47
CA SER A 105 -5.74 -31.04 13.63
C SER A 105 -5.20 -29.60 13.59
N SER A 106 -6.07 -28.66 13.95
CA SER A 106 -5.67 -27.33 14.40
C SER A 106 -5.36 -27.39 15.89
N GLU A 107 -4.10 -27.19 16.27
CA GLU A 107 -3.73 -26.86 17.65
C GLU A 107 -3.40 -25.37 17.75
N SER A 108 -4.42 -24.56 18.03
CA SER A 108 -4.27 -23.21 18.57
C SER A 108 -4.59 -23.29 20.07
N SER A 109 -3.59 -23.07 20.92
CA SER A 109 -3.82 -22.88 22.35
C SER A 109 -3.29 -21.53 22.78
N ILE A 110 -4.20 -20.55 22.86
CA ILE A 110 -3.99 -19.38 23.72
C ILE A 110 -4.52 -19.81 25.10
N ASN A 111 -3.61 -20.33 25.93
CA ASN A 111 -3.93 -20.66 27.31
C ASN A 111 -4.01 -19.37 28.14
N ASN A 112 -5.22 -19.07 28.61
CA ASN A 112 -5.49 -18.07 29.63
C ASN A 112 -5.30 -18.72 31.01
N GLY A 113 -4.17 -18.45 31.67
CA GLY A 113 -3.86 -18.97 33.00
C GLY A 113 -3.31 -17.89 33.93
N ASN A 114 -4.12 -17.48 34.91
CA ASN A 114 -3.78 -16.59 36.04
C ASN A 114 -2.44 -16.94 36.70
N ILE A 115 -1.49 -15.99 36.76
CA ILE A 115 -0.45 -15.97 37.80
C ILE A 115 -0.12 -14.52 38.20
N ASP A 116 -0.79 -14.04 39.25
CA ASP A 116 -0.15 -13.14 40.20
C ASP A 116 1.05 -13.86 40.82
N LYS A 117 2.26 -13.36 40.57
CA LYS A 117 3.44 -13.47 41.46
C LYS A 117 4.61 -12.63 40.92
N LYS A 118 5.08 -11.70 41.77
CA LYS A 118 6.29 -10.90 41.64
C LYS A 118 7.47 -11.72 41.07
N CYS A 119 8.02 -11.30 39.94
CA CYS A 119 9.38 -11.63 39.54
C CYS A 119 10.19 -10.36 39.26
N LYS A 120 11.33 -10.27 39.95
CA LYS A 120 12.22 -9.13 40.07
C LYS A 120 13.01 -8.94 38.78
N ILE A 121 13.14 -7.68 38.33
CA ILE A 121 14.08 -7.26 37.30
C ILE A 121 15.52 -7.55 37.80
N PRO A 122 16.35 -8.32 37.08
CA PRO A 122 17.80 -8.24 37.24
C PRO A 122 18.34 -7.14 36.32
N LYS A 123 19.14 -6.26 36.92
CA LYS A 123 19.95 -5.25 36.24
C LYS A 123 20.97 -5.88 35.29
N LYS A 124 21.18 -5.21 34.15
CA LYS A 124 22.40 -5.09 33.33
C LYS A 124 23.28 -6.35 33.17
N SER A 125 23.43 -6.79 31.93
CA SER A 125 24.72 -7.25 31.41
C SER A 125 25.15 -6.38 30.23
N ARG A 126 26.34 -5.81 30.41
CA ARG A 126 27.16 -5.07 29.46
C ARG A 126 27.96 -6.10 28.66
N SER A 127 27.97 -6.01 27.34
CA SER A 127 29.00 -6.64 26.49
C SER A 127 29.17 -5.77 25.25
N VAL A 128 30.13 -4.84 25.26
CA VAL A 128 31.52 -4.97 24.79
C VAL A 128 31.58 -4.77 23.27
N TYR A 129 32.02 -3.56 22.90
CA TYR A 129 32.60 -3.28 21.59
C TYR A 129 33.94 -4.03 21.46
N PRO A 130 34.28 -4.61 20.30
CA PRO A 130 35.66 -4.75 19.92
C PRO A 130 36.11 -3.52 19.12
N VAL A 131 37.26 -3.03 19.53
CA VAL A 131 38.08 -2.01 18.92
C VAL A 131 38.65 -2.52 17.60
N LYS A 132 38.90 -1.56 16.70
CA LYS A 132 39.53 -1.67 15.38
C LYS A 132 40.87 -2.41 15.44
N GLU A 133 41.11 -3.24 14.43
CA GLU A 133 42.45 -3.50 13.91
C GLU A 133 42.41 -3.22 12.40
N ASN A 134 43.34 -2.37 11.95
CA ASN A 134 43.57 -2.09 10.54
C ASN A 134 44.50 -3.18 10.01
N ASP A 135 44.20 -3.72 8.84
CA ASP A 135 45.23 -4.02 7.84
C ASP A 135 44.61 -3.96 6.43
N SER A 136 45.33 -3.31 5.54
CA SER A 136 44.99 -3.11 4.14
C SER A 136 45.14 -4.40 3.33
N VAL A 137 44.35 -4.57 2.27
CA VAL A 137 44.77 -4.84 0.88
C VAL A 137 43.51 -5.10 0.04
N ASP A 138 43.48 -4.50 -1.15
CA ASP A 138 42.45 -4.54 -2.19
C ASP A 138 41.62 -5.82 -2.29
N SER A 139 40.29 -5.65 -2.32
CA SER A 139 39.40 -6.55 -3.07
C SER A 139 38.09 -5.85 -3.45
N GLN A 140 38.13 -5.25 -4.64
CA GLN A 140 37.05 -5.19 -5.63
C GLN A 140 35.67 -5.66 -5.12
N VAL A 141 34.86 -4.72 -4.62
CA VAL A 141 33.44 -4.95 -4.38
C VAL A 141 32.76 -5.05 -5.74
N LYS A 142 32.28 -6.25 -6.10
CA LYS A 142 31.37 -6.43 -7.23
C LYS A 142 30.09 -5.68 -6.94
N GLU A 143 29.88 -4.63 -7.73
CA GLU A 143 28.65 -3.87 -7.85
C GLU A 143 27.58 -4.72 -8.54
N GLU A 144 26.96 -5.64 -7.80
CA GLU A 144 25.74 -6.33 -8.26
C GLU A 144 24.54 -5.69 -7.55
N VAL A 145 24.22 -4.44 -7.93
CA VAL A 145 23.10 -3.67 -7.37
C VAL A 145 22.19 -3.20 -8.50
N VAL A 146 21.09 -3.96 -8.66
CA VAL A 146 19.85 -3.59 -9.36
C VAL A 146 20.06 -3.22 -10.83
N SER A 147 20.03 -4.24 -11.69
CA SER A 147 19.83 -4.12 -13.14
C SER A 147 18.46 -4.69 -13.53
N ALA A 148 17.39 -4.33 -12.81
CA ALA A 148 16.06 -4.40 -13.39
C ALA A 148 15.91 -3.17 -14.30
N ASP A 149 16.01 -3.37 -15.62
CA ASP A 149 15.78 -2.32 -16.60
C ASP A 149 14.36 -1.77 -16.37
N PHE A 150 14.20 -0.46 -16.19
CA PHE A 150 12.89 0.18 -16.02
C PHE A 150 11.97 -0.09 -17.22
N ARG A 151 12.53 -0.50 -18.38
CA ARG A 151 11.74 -1.10 -19.47
C ARG A 151 10.95 -2.34 -19.05
N SER A 152 11.55 -3.25 -18.27
CA SER A 152 10.92 -4.51 -17.87
C SER A 152 9.61 -4.31 -17.11
N VAL A 153 9.50 -3.19 -16.38
CA VAL A 153 8.29 -2.73 -15.67
C VAL A 153 7.11 -2.45 -16.59
N PHE A 154 7.39 -2.12 -17.85
CA PHE A 154 6.38 -1.85 -18.87
C PHE A 154 6.01 -3.08 -19.70
N PHE A 155 6.86 -4.10 -19.72
CA PHE A 155 6.66 -5.30 -20.56
C PHE A 155 6.22 -6.55 -19.78
N ASN A 156 6.35 -6.59 -18.45
CA ASN A 156 6.09 -7.80 -17.64
C ASN A 156 4.68 -7.89 -17.00
N THR A 157 3.73 -7.01 -17.31
CA THR A 157 2.37 -7.11 -16.77
C THR A 157 1.44 -7.83 -17.75
N SER A 158 1.39 -9.17 -17.72
CA SER A 158 0.54 -9.93 -18.65
C SER A 158 -0.96 -9.79 -18.40
N ASP A 159 -1.43 -9.26 -17.26
CA ASP A 159 -2.86 -9.39 -16.91
C ASP A 159 -3.53 -8.15 -16.24
N ALA A 160 -3.08 -6.91 -16.51
CA ALA A 160 -3.90 -5.70 -16.26
C ALA A 160 -3.33 -4.43 -16.94
N PRO A 161 -4.17 -3.46 -17.37
CA PRO A 161 -3.75 -2.33 -18.20
C PRO A 161 -3.22 -1.16 -17.35
N THR A 162 -2.01 -1.28 -16.84
CA THR A 162 -1.18 -0.18 -16.31
C THR A 162 0.21 -0.75 -16.12
N CYS A 163 1.27 0.00 -16.44
CA CYS A 163 2.59 -0.26 -15.86
C CYS A 163 2.37 -0.52 -14.36
N GLY A 164 2.60 -1.73 -13.84
CA GLY A 164 1.89 -2.28 -12.66
C GLY A 164 2.05 -1.57 -11.30
N LEU A 165 2.56 -0.34 -11.29
CA LEU A 165 2.45 0.64 -10.23
C LEU A 165 1.07 1.33 -10.27
N GLU A 166 0.51 1.60 -9.09
CA GLU A 166 -0.72 2.40 -8.92
C GLU A 166 -0.62 3.74 -9.69
N GLN A 167 -1.70 4.14 -10.37
CA GLN A 167 -1.73 5.38 -11.17
C GLN A 167 -1.44 6.63 -10.34
N SER A 168 -1.68 6.57 -9.03
CA SER A 168 -1.31 7.63 -8.09
C SER A 168 0.20 7.82 -7.94
N LEU A 169 1.01 6.77 -8.17
CA LEU A 169 2.46 6.77 -7.99
C LEU A 169 3.22 6.95 -9.30
N LEU A 170 2.75 6.30 -10.37
CA LEU A 170 3.25 6.52 -11.72
C LEU A 170 2.07 6.98 -12.58
N PRO A 171 1.85 8.29 -12.74
CA PRO A 171 0.66 8.81 -13.39
C PRO A 171 0.75 8.72 -14.92
N LEU A 172 0.89 7.51 -15.46
CA LEU A 172 1.10 7.27 -16.88
C LEU A 172 0.14 6.18 -17.36
N ARG A 173 -0.66 6.49 -18.39
CA ARG A 173 -1.46 5.49 -19.09
C ARG A 173 -0.61 4.90 -20.20
N LEU A 174 -0.52 3.58 -20.23
CA LEU A 174 0.08 2.86 -21.36
C LEU A 174 -0.93 1.84 -21.84
N LYS A 175 -1.45 2.06 -23.06
CA LYS A 175 -2.36 1.11 -23.70
C LYS A 175 -1.57 -0.10 -24.16
N HIS A 176 -2.00 -1.29 -23.74
CA HIS A 176 -1.65 -2.52 -24.44
C HIS A 176 -2.51 -2.58 -25.70
N ALA A 177 -1.94 -2.29 -26.87
CA ALA A 177 -2.60 -2.60 -28.12
C ALA A 177 -2.50 -4.11 -28.35
N ALA A 178 -3.63 -4.79 -28.42
CA ALA A 178 -3.70 -6.18 -28.89
C ALA A 178 -3.16 -6.22 -30.33
N GLY A 179 -1.94 -6.72 -30.49
CA GLY A 179 -1.22 -6.74 -31.76
C GLY A 179 -0.25 -5.56 -31.91
N THR A 180 1.05 -5.86 -31.82
CA THR A 180 2.19 -5.05 -32.26
C THR A 180 1.98 -3.52 -32.24
N SER A 181 2.20 -2.86 -31.11
CA SER A 181 2.71 -1.48 -31.15
C SER A 181 3.53 -1.16 -29.90
N SER A 182 4.86 -1.25 -30.03
CA SER A 182 5.81 -0.58 -29.15
C SER A 182 5.69 0.95 -29.23
N ASP A 183 4.92 1.48 -30.19
CA ASP A 183 4.77 2.89 -30.53
C ASP A 183 4.40 3.82 -29.37
N CYS A 184 3.53 3.38 -28.45
CA CYS A 184 3.16 4.17 -27.27
C CYS A 184 4.36 4.30 -26.31
N PHE A 185 5.06 3.20 -26.03
CA PHE A 185 6.27 3.24 -25.22
C PHE A 185 7.40 4.02 -25.92
N ASP A 186 7.57 3.85 -27.23
CA ASP A 186 8.62 4.50 -28.01
C ASP A 186 8.40 6.02 -28.11
N SER A 187 7.14 6.46 -28.24
CA SER A 187 6.80 7.89 -28.23
C SER A 187 6.98 8.51 -26.84
N TYR A 188 6.62 7.80 -25.77
CA TYR A 188 6.96 8.20 -24.40
C TYR A 188 8.48 8.32 -24.23
N TRP A 189 9.22 7.29 -24.63
CA TRP A 189 10.68 7.24 -24.48
C TRP A 189 11.35 8.37 -25.26
N LYS A 190 10.89 8.66 -26.47
CA LYS A 190 11.35 9.78 -27.29
C LYS A 190 11.07 11.12 -26.61
N TYR A 191 9.86 11.30 -26.07
CA TYR A 191 9.50 12.52 -25.35
C TYR A 191 10.38 12.73 -24.11
N LYS A 192 10.48 11.70 -23.25
CA LYS A 192 11.28 11.68 -22.02
C LYS A 192 12.78 11.88 -22.29
N SER A 193 13.30 11.35 -23.40
CA SER A 193 14.72 11.49 -23.78
C SER A 193 15.06 12.87 -24.36
N THR A 194 14.06 13.70 -24.69
CA THR A 194 14.30 15.04 -25.21
C THR A 194 14.59 15.99 -24.05
N PRO A 195 15.69 16.77 -24.08
CA PRO A 195 15.98 17.77 -23.04
C PRO A 195 14.80 18.72 -22.84
N ASN A 196 14.31 18.81 -21.61
CA ASN A 196 13.15 19.63 -21.28
C ASN A 196 13.40 20.44 -20.00
N ALA A 197 13.40 21.77 -20.12
CA ALA A 197 13.63 22.67 -19.00
C ALA A 197 12.58 22.52 -17.90
N PHE A 198 11.32 22.23 -18.24
CA PHE A 198 10.26 22.03 -17.26
C PHE A 198 10.49 20.78 -16.42
N TYR A 199 10.99 19.68 -17.00
CA TYR A 199 11.39 18.50 -16.24
C TYR A 199 12.50 18.84 -15.24
N ALA A 200 13.55 19.49 -15.72
CA ALA A 200 14.71 19.87 -14.89
C ALA A 200 14.32 20.83 -13.76
N ASP A 201 13.47 21.82 -14.05
CA ASP A 201 12.97 22.76 -13.05
C ASP A 201 12.03 22.09 -12.04
N ALA A 202 11.15 21.19 -12.47
CA ALA A 202 10.29 20.42 -11.58
C ALA A 202 11.13 19.62 -10.58
N GLU A 203 12.05 18.81 -11.07
CA GLU A 203 12.92 17.98 -10.23
C GLU A 203 13.75 18.85 -9.25
N ARG A 204 14.40 19.91 -9.76
CA ARG A 204 15.24 20.79 -8.95
C ARG A 204 14.43 21.51 -7.87
N CYS A 205 13.32 22.14 -8.22
CA CYS A 205 12.51 22.92 -7.29
C CYS A 205 11.84 22.04 -6.24
N LEU A 206 11.29 20.89 -6.62
CA LEU A 206 10.67 19.97 -5.67
C LEU A 206 11.71 19.41 -4.67
N LYS A 207 12.93 19.10 -5.13
CA LYS A 207 14.06 18.74 -4.25
C LYS A 207 14.39 19.87 -3.26
N VAL A 208 14.49 21.12 -3.73
CA VAL A 208 14.76 22.27 -2.86
C VAL A 208 13.66 22.43 -1.80
N ALA A 209 12.39 22.33 -2.19
CA ALA A 209 11.26 22.45 -1.27
C ALA A 209 11.26 21.33 -0.21
N LEU A 210 11.53 20.08 -0.62
CA LEU A 210 11.56 18.92 0.28
C LEU A 210 12.70 19.04 1.32
N HIS A 211 13.89 19.46 0.89
CA HIS A 211 15.09 19.56 1.75
C HIS A 211 15.24 20.90 2.47
N SER A 212 14.24 21.76 2.40
CA SER A 212 14.23 23.04 3.10
C SER A 212 14.11 22.87 4.62
N SER A 213 14.39 23.94 5.36
CA SER A 213 14.15 24.00 6.81
C SER A 213 13.12 25.11 7.10
N PRO A 214 11.88 24.78 7.49
CA PRO A 214 11.31 23.43 7.61
C PRO A 214 11.07 22.74 6.25
N PRO A 215 11.01 21.39 6.22
CA PRO A 215 10.77 20.63 4.99
C PRO A 215 9.33 20.77 4.52
N VAL A 216 9.13 20.93 3.22
CA VAL A 216 7.79 21.03 2.61
C VAL A 216 7.36 19.66 2.10
N MET A 217 6.75 18.86 2.97
CA MET A 217 6.36 17.48 2.68
C MET A 217 5.39 17.32 1.48
N ALA A 218 4.65 18.37 1.13
CA ALA A 218 3.80 18.38 -0.07
C ALA A 218 4.60 18.20 -1.38
N ALA A 219 5.92 18.44 -1.37
CA ALA A 219 6.79 18.21 -2.51
C ALA A 219 7.15 16.73 -2.72
N LEU A 220 6.97 15.87 -1.71
CA LEU A 220 7.47 14.49 -1.74
C LEU A 220 6.85 13.67 -2.87
N LEU A 221 5.52 13.54 -2.89
CA LEU A 221 4.84 12.71 -3.90
C LEU A 221 5.13 13.21 -5.33
N PRO A 222 4.99 14.50 -5.67
CA PRO A 222 5.36 15.03 -6.98
C PRO A 222 6.83 14.78 -7.34
N LEU A 223 7.74 14.87 -6.37
CA LEU A 223 9.16 14.58 -6.60
C LEU A 223 9.37 13.10 -6.96
N ILE A 224 8.74 12.19 -6.22
CA ILE A 224 8.84 10.76 -6.53
C ILE A 224 8.24 10.48 -7.90
N GLN A 225 7.07 11.04 -8.22
CA GLN A 225 6.45 10.89 -9.53
C GLN A 225 7.36 11.38 -10.67
N ILE A 226 7.95 12.59 -10.57
CA ILE A 226 8.80 13.12 -11.65
C ILE A 226 10.07 12.30 -11.82
N LEU A 227 10.65 11.78 -10.74
CA LEU A 227 11.82 10.90 -10.81
C LEU A 227 11.47 9.57 -11.49
N LEU A 228 10.32 8.97 -11.18
CA LEU A 228 9.87 7.74 -11.85
C LEU A 228 9.58 7.97 -13.34
N LEU A 229 8.88 9.06 -13.68
CA LEU A 229 8.66 9.49 -15.06
C LEU A 229 9.98 9.79 -15.79
N GLY A 230 11.02 10.17 -15.04
CA GLY A 230 12.38 10.36 -15.55
C GLY A 230 13.23 9.11 -15.64
N ASP A 231 12.74 7.92 -15.28
CA ASP A 231 13.52 6.67 -15.16
C ASP A 231 14.68 6.81 -14.16
N LYS A 232 14.41 7.49 -13.04
CA LYS A 232 15.35 7.73 -11.94
C LYS A 232 14.91 6.97 -10.70
N LEU A 233 14.65 5.68 -10.83
CA LEU A 233 14.18 4.83 -9.72
C LEU A 233 15.16 4.84 -8.53
N LYS A 234 16.47 4.72 -8.80
CA LYS A 234 17.50 4.75 -7.75
C LYS A 234 17.47 6.08 -6.98
N ASP A 235 17.30 7.19 -7.68
CA ASP A 235 17.15 8.50 -7.05
C ASP A 235 15.87 8.58 -6.22
N ALA A 236 14.74 8.09 -6.73
CA ALA A 236 13.46 8.07 -6.02
C ALA A 236 13.54 7.27 -4.70
N LEU A 237 14.14 6.07 -4.74
CA LEU A 237 14.38 5.26 -3.55
C LEU A 237 15.34 5.94 -2.57
N CYS A 238 16.39 6.59 -3.06
CA CYS A 238 17.33 7.35 -2.24
C CYS A 238 16.65 8.52 -1.52
N GLU A 239 15.79 9.28 -2.21
CA GLU A 239 15.03 10.38 -1.63
C GLU A 239 14.03 9.89 -0.57
N LEU A 240 13.35 8.77 -0.83
CA LEU A 240 12.45 8.15 0.16
C LEU A 240 13.22 7.66 1.38
N GLU A 241 14.37 7.03 1.21
CA GLU A 241 15.20 6.58 2.33
C GLU A 241 15.63 7.74 3.22
N LYS A 242 16.13 8.83 2.64
CA LYS A 242 16.50 10.04 3.39
C LYS A 242 15.30 10.59 4.16
N THR A 243 14.14 10.66 3.50
CA THR A 243 12.92 11.20 4.09
C THR A 243 12.38 10.32 5.23
N CYS A 244 12.42 8.99 5.09
CA CYS A 244 11.99 8.06 6.13
C CYS A 244 12.80 8.21 7.44
N ARG A 245 14.10 8.53 7.37
CA ARG A 245 14.96 8.67 8.56
C ARG A 245 14.53 9.77 9.52
N SER A 246 13.81 10.79 9.04
CA SER A 246 13.40 11.96 9.83
C SER A 246 11.89 12.21 9.83
N SER A 247 11.10 11.43 9.09
CA SER A 247 9.66 11.70 8.95
C SER A 247 8.84 11.17 10.13
N THR A 248 7.95 12.03 10.61
CA THR A 248 6.88 11.68 11.56
C THR A 248 5.58 11.27 10.85
N THR A 249 5.53 11.35 9.52
CA THR A 249 4.33 11.03 8.73
C THR A 249 4.43 9.65 8.09
N ALA A 250 3.30 8.98 7.85
CA ALA A 250 3.28 7.64 7.26
C ALA A 250 3.59 7.61 5.75
N LEU A 251 3.38 8.72 5.05
CA LEU A 251 3.45 8.79 3.58
C LEU A 251 4.79 8.30 2.99
N PRO A 252 5.97 8.74 3.46
CA PRO A 252 7.25 8.31 2.89
C PRO A 252 7.46 6.79 3.00
N PHE A 253 7.07 6.20 4.13
CA PHE A 253 7.17 4.77 4.36
C PHE A 253 6.26 3.98 3.41
N ARG A 254 5.02 4.45 3.18
CA ARG A 254 4.11 3.83 2.20
C ARG A 254 4.67 3.90 0.78
N LEU A 255 5.17 5.07 0.37
CA LEU A 255 5.75 5.24 -0.96
C LEU A 255 6.97 4.34 -1.16
N ARG A 256 7.83 4.22 -0.13
CA ARG A 256 9.00 3.32 -0.16
C ARG A 256 8.58 1.86 -0.25
N GLY A 257 7.64 1.41 0.58
CA GLY A 257 7.11 0.05 0.54
C GLY A 257 6.55 -0.30 -0.84
N ARG A 258 5.72 0.59 -1.42
CA ARG A 258 5.12 0.40 -2.75
C ARG A 258 6.16 0.27 -3.86
N LEU A 259 7.22 1.09 -3.85
CA LEU A 259 8.28 0.99 -4.85
C LEU A 259 9.10 -0.29 -4.69
N LEU A 260 9.48 -0.65 -3.46
CA LEU A 260 10.25 -1.87 -3.23
C LEU A 260 9.48 -3.13 -3.61
N GLU A 261 8.18 -3.21 -3.29
CA GLU A 261 7.35 -4.34 -3.74
C GLU A 261 7.29 -4.50 -5.25
N TYR A 262 7.43 -3.41 -5.99
CA TYR A 262 7.35 -3.47 -7.44
C TYR A 262 8.70 -3.81 -8.08
N PHE A 263 9.77 -3.18 -7.62
CA PHE A 263 11.08 -3.23 -8.27
C PHE A 263 12.09 -4.16 -7.61
N ASP A 264 11.85 -4.56 -6.36
CA ASP A 264 12.77 -5.38 -5.57
C ASP A 264 12.03 -6.29 -4.57
N GLN A 265 11.27 -7.24 -5.11
CA GLN A 265 10.46 -8.18 -4.34
C GLN A 265 11.27 -9.09 -3.40
N ASN A 266 12.59 -9.18 -3.61
CA ASN A 266 13.48 -9.99 -2.77
C ASN A 266 13.74 -9.36 -1.40
N GLN A 267 13.44 -8.06 -1.22
CA GLN A 267 13.64 -7.33 0.03
C GLN A 267 12.42 -7.38 0.96
N VAL A 268 11.87 -8.56 1.22
CA VAL A 268 10.61 -8.68 1.95
C VAL A 268 10.67 -8.05 3.35
N SER A 269 11.77 -8.22 4.08
CA SER A 269 11.95 -7.61 5.40
C SER A 269 11.99 -6.08 5.37
N THR A 270 12.62 -5.50 4.35
CA THR A 270 12.63 -4.04 4.15
C THR A 270 11.24 -3.53 3.79
N ILE A 271 10.52 -4.26 2.94
CA ILE A 271 9.17 -3.95 2.53
C ILE A 271 8.21 -4.01 3.74
N SER A 272 8.26 -5.09 4.54
CA SER A 272 7.40 -5.24 5.71
C SER A 272 7.67 -4.13 6.72
N SER A 273 8.94 -3.84 7.00
CA SER A 273 9.35 -2.74 7.88
C SER A 273 8.79 -1.39 7.41
N CYS A 274 8.75 -1.12 6.09
CA CYS A 274 8.14 0.10 5.58
C CYS A 274 6.65 0.19 5.95
N TYR A 275 5.88 -0.89 5.78
CA TYR A 275 4.46 -0.86 6.11
C TYR A 275 4.18 -0.86 7.61
N GLU A 276 5.03 -1.50 8.41
CA GLU A 276 4.96 -1.43 9.87
C GLU A 276 5.22 0.00 10.36
N GLU A 277 6.29 0.66 9.92
CA GLU A 277 6.58 2.06 10.26
C GLU A 277 5.48 3.02 9.78
N ALA A 278 4.86 2.72 8.63
CA ALA A 278 3.70 3.47 8.15
C ALA A 278 2.48 3.30 9.06
N LEU A 279 2.23 2.09 9.55
CA LEU A 279 1.15 1.80 10.49
C LEU A 279 1.43 2.38 11.87
N GLN A 280 2.69 2.44 12.30
CA GLN A 280 3.03 3.14 13.54
C GLN A 280 2.66 4.63 13.46
N ARG A 281 2.64 5.25 12.28
CA ARG A 281 2.36 6.69 12.12
C ARG A 281 0.92 6.98 11.75
N ASP A 282 0.31 6.14 10.93
CA ASP A 282 -1.13 6.17 10.68
C ASP A 282 -1.64 4.73 10.67
N PRO A 283 -2.09 4.25 11.83
CA PRO A 283 -2.52 2.87 11.96
C PRO A 283 -3.89 2.61 11.34
N THR A 284 -4.60 3.64 10.85
CA THR A 284 -5.95 3.48 10.23
C THR A 284 -5.86 3.05 8.77
N CYS A 285 -4.64 3.00 8.22
CA CYS A 285 -4.38 2.68 6.84
C CYS A 285 -4.69 1.22 6.51
N SER A 286 -5.87 0.98 5.95
CA SER A 286 -6.29 -0.33 5.47
C SER A 286 -5.32 -0.91 4.45
N TYR A 287 -4.77 -0.07 3.57
CA TYR A 287 -3.81 -0.49 2.55
C TYR A 287 -2.56 -1.13 3.17
N SER A 288 -1.94 -0.49 4.18
CA SER A 288 -0.73 -1.03 4.81
C SER A 288 -1.00 -2.33 5.56
N VAL A 289 -2.18 -2.49 6.16
CA VAL A 289 -2.61 -3.74 6.80
C VAL A 289 -2.78 -4.85 5.78
N GLU A 290 -3.44 -4.55 4.66
CA GLU A 290 -3.68 -5.50 3.57
C GLU A 290 -2.37 -6.02 2.98
N ARG A 291 -1.39 -5.12 2.71
CA ARG A 291 -0.08 -5.51 2.18
C ARG A 291 0.68 -6.45 3.12
N LEU A 292 0.73 -6.14 4.42
CA LEU A 292 1.39 -7.02 5.40
C LEU A 292 0.67 -8.37 5.56
N THR A 293 -0.66 -8.36 5.51
CA THR A 293 -1.47 -9.60 5.57
C THR A 293 -1.18 -10.49 4.35
N GLU A 294 -1.06 -9.90 3.17
CA GLU A 294 -0.75 -10.62 1.93
C GLU A 294 0.67 -11.21 1.97
N MET A 295 1.67 -10.48 2.44
CA MET A 295 3.03 -11.02 2.62
C MET A 295 3.06 -12.18 3.60
N HIS A 296 2.35 -12.06 4.72
CA HIS A 296 2.24 -13.16 5.68
C HIS A 296 1.55 -14.38 5.06
N ARG A 297 0.48 -14.18 4.27
CA ARG A 297 -0.23 -15.26 3.57
C ARG A 297 0.67 -16.02 2.59
N LYS A 298 1.58 -15.31 1.92
CA LYS A 298 2.55 -15.92 1.00
C LYS A 298 3.71 -16.64 1.71
N GLY A 299 3.83 -16.48 3.02
CA GLY A 299 4.97 -17.01 3.79
C GLY A 299 6.23 -16.14 3.69
N ASP A 300 6.11 -14.95 3.09
CA ASP A 300 7.24 -14.08 2.79
C ASP A 300 7.62 -13.19 4.00
N ALA A 301 6.67 -12.89 4.90
CA ALA A 301 6.91 -12.09 6.10
C ALA A 301 7.15 -12.95 7.37
N SER A 302 8.09 -12.52 8.22
CA SER A 302 8.34 -13.12 9.55
C SER A 302 7.06 -13.08 10.41
N ILE A 303 6.86 -14.11 11.24
CA ILE A 303 5.86 -14.14 12.33
C ILE A 303 5.98 -12.89 13.22
N ASP A 304 7.18 -12.31 13.32
CA ASP A 304 7.46 -11.09 14.07
C ASP A 304 6.76 -9.85 13.50
N ALA A 305 6.51 -9.79 12.18
CA ALA A 305 5.79 -8.67 11.55
C ALA A 305 4.30 -8.67 11.95
N PHE A 306 3.71 -9.86 12.10
CA PHE A 306 2.32 -10.00 12.54
C PHE A 306 2.17 -9.81 14.05
N SER A 307 3.18 -10.22 14.84
CA SER A 307 3.22 -9.92 16.27
C SER A 307 3.45 -8.43 16.52
N SER A 308 4.32 -7.77 15.73
CA SER A 308 4.50 -6.31 15.65
C SER A 308 3.20 -5.61 15.23
N LEU A 309 2.47 -6.13 14.24
CA LEU A 309 1.13 -5.63 13.93
C LEU A 309 0.23 -5.73 15.15
N SER A 310 0.13 -6.89 15.78
CA SER A 310 -0.71 -7.07 16.96
C SER A 310 -0.31 -6.10 18.09
N SER A 311 0.99 -5.92 18.36
CA SER A 311 1.46 -4.97 19.37
C SER A 311 1.21 -3.53 18.96
N VAL A 312 1.47 -3.09 17.72
CA VAL A 312 1.14 -1.74 17.23
C VAL A 312 -0.36 -1.47 17.29
N PHE A 313 -1.17 -2.45 16.90
CA PHE A 313 -2.61 -2.41 16.98
C PHE A 313 -3.08 -2.26 18.44
N PHE A 314 -2.47 -2.93 19.41
CA PHE A 314 -2.89 -2.90 20.82
C PHE A 314 -2.20 -1.81 21.68
N GLU A 315 -0.94 -1.46 21.43
CA GLU A 315 -0.10 -0.55 22.23
C GLU A 315 -0.26 0.91 21.81
N GLN A 316 -0.41 1.20 20.52
CA GLN A 316 -0.46 2.57 20.01
C GLN A 316 -1.87 3.15 19.94
N HIS A 317 -2.87 2.28 19.98
CA HIS A 317 -4.26 2.69 20.07
C HIS A 317 -4.73 2.70 21.51
N THR A 318 -4.96 3.92 21.99
CA THR A 318 -5.77 4.10 23.18
C THR A 318 -7.09 3.35 23.01
N ARG A 319 -7.63 2.87 24.12
CA ARG A 319 -8.97 2.28 24.22
C ARG A 319 -10.03 3.07 23.45
N GLU A 320 -9.92 4.40 23.44
CA GLU A 320 -10.82 5.30 22.71
C GLU A 320 -10.69 5.15 21.19
N SER A 321 -9.48 5.03 20.64
CA SER A 321 -9.29 4.80 19.20
C SER A 321 -9.94 3.49 18.73
N TRP A 322 -9.83 2.43 19.52
CA TRP A 322 -10.48 1.16 19.21
C TRP A 322 -12.01 1.23 19.27
N LYS A 323 -12.58 2.01 20.20
CA LYS A 323 -14.02 2.28 20.22
C LYS A 323 -14.48 2.97 18.93
N HIS A 324 -13.73 3.97 18.47
CA HIS A 324 -14.02 4.66 17.20
C HIS A 324 -13.95 3.72 15.99
N ARG A 325 -12.95 2.82 15.94
CA ARG A 325 -12.84 1.81 14.88
C ARG A 325 -13.97 0.80 14.88
N CYS A 326 -14.33 0.28 16.05
CA CYS A 326 -15.46 -0.63 16.18
C CYS A 326 -16.74 0.04 15.65
N LYS A 327 -16.96 1.33 15.98
CA LYS A 327 -18.08 2.12 15.45
C LYS A 327 -17.99 2.34 13.94
N TRP A 328 -16.80 2.62 13.40
CA TRP A 328 -16.61 2.77 11.95
C TRP A 328 -16.91 1.48 11.19
N TRP A 329 -16.34 0.36 11.63
CA TRP A 329 -16.58 -0.96 11.04
C TRP A 329 -18.05 -1.40 11.16
N MET A 330 -18.68 -1.13 12.30
CA MET A 330 -20.12 -1.34 12.51
C MET A 330 -20.96 -0.67 11.42
N ASN A 331 -20.66 0.59 11.11
CA ASN A 331 -21.41 1.35 10.10
C ASN A 331 -21.07 0.94 8.66
N ARG A 332 -19.78 0.67 8.39
CA ARG A 332 -19.27 0.44 7.03
C ARG A 332 -19.45 -0.98 6.53
N HIS A 333 -19.27 -1.98 7.40
CA HIS A 333 -19.23 -3.40 7.02
C HIS A 333 -20.32 -4.25 7.67
N PHE A 334 -20.87 -3.83 8.81
CA PHE A 334 -21.85 -4.63 9.57
C PHE A 334 -23.21 -3.95 9.70
N SER A 335 -23.53 -3.04 8.77
CA SER A 335 -24.83 -2.37 8.74
C SER A 335 -25.90 -3.20 8.05
N GLN A 336 -27.15 -2.85 8.29
CA GLN A 336 -28.30 -3.53 7.68
C GLN A 336 -28.22 -3.50 6.15
N ASN A 337 -27.78 -2.39 5.56
CA ASN A 337 -27.65 -2.27 4.10
C ASN A 337 -26.63 -3.26 3.53
N ILE A 338 -25.51 -3.46 4.23
CA ILE A 338 -24.48 -4.42 3.82
C ILE A 338 -25.02 -5.85 3.93
N TYR A 339 -25.68 -6.18 5.04
CA TYR A 339 -26.33 -7.49 5.21
C TYR A 339 -27.31 -7.81 4.07
N MET A 340 -28.17 -6.85 3.70
CA MET A 340 -29.14 -7.04 2.61
C MET A 340 -28.44 -7.24 1.27
N SER A 341 -27.34 -6.50 1.01
CA SER A 341 -26.55 -6.68 -0.21
C SER A 341 -25.84 -8.02 -0.28
N GLU A 342 -25.35 -8.56 0.83
CA GLU A 342 -24.62 -9.82 0.88
C GLU A 342 -25.55 -11.02 0.74
N THR A 343 -26.69 -10.98 1.43
CA THR A 343 -27.71 -12.02 1.33
C THR A 343 -28.33 -12.08 -0.09
N ALA A 344 -28.47 -10.94 -0.77
CA ALA A 344 -28.88 -10.92 -2.17
C ALA A 344 -27.88 -11.62 -3.11
N LYS A 345 -26.58 -11.63 -2.77
CA LYS A 345 -25.54 -12.33 -3.55
C LYS A 345 -25.44 -13.83 -3.20
N GLY A 346 -25.99 -14.25 -2.07
CA GLY A 346 -26.01 -15.66 -1.65
C GLY A 346 -24.67 -16.24 -1.16
N ASP A 347 -23.61 -15.43 -1.02
CA ASP A 347 -22.30 -15.91 -0.59
C ASP A 347 -22.28 -16.20 0.93
N CYS A 348 -22.58 -17.45 1.27
CA CYS A 348 -22.66 -17.91 2.65
C CYS A 348 -21.29 -17.92 3.35
N LYS A 349 -20.18 -18.14 2.63
CA LYS A 349 -18.84 -18.15 3.21
C LYS A 349 -18.44 -16.74 3.64
N LEU A 350 -18.59 -15.76 2.75
CA LEU A 350 -18.31 -14.36 3.06
C LEU A 350 -19.16 -13.86 4.23
N LEU A 351 -20.46 -14.18 4.22
CA LEU A 351 -21.39 -13.77 5.26
C LEU A 351 -21.01 -14.37 6.62
N ALA A 352 -20.63 -15.66 6.66
CA ALA A 352 -20.19 -16.32 7.88
C ALA A 352 -18.88 -15.72 8.41
N SER A 353 -17.88 -15.49 7.56
CA SER A 353 -16.62 -14.86 7.94
C SER A 353 -16.84 -13.45 8.52
N LYS A 354 -17.64 -12.61 7.86
CA LYS A 354 -17.96 -11.27 8.36
C LYS A 354 -18.74 -11.28 9.67
N ALA A 355 -19.71 -12.18 9.79
CA ALA A 355 -20.47 -12.34 11.02
C ALA A 355 -19.59 -12.85 12.18
N SER A 356 -18.60 -13.71 11.91
CA SER A 356 -17.60 -14.12 12.90
C SER A 356 -16.76 -12.93 13.37
N CYS A 357 -16.23 -12.11 12.46
CA CYS A 357 -15.51 -10.88 12.83
C CYS A 357 -16.38 -9.92 13.66
N ALA A 358 -17.61 -9.67 13.21
CA ALA A 358 -18.57 -8.84 13.95
C ALA A 358 -18.89 -9.42 15.33
N SER A 359 -18.96 -10.75 15.46
CA SER A 359 -19.14 -11.43 16.74
C SER A 359 -17.98 -11.14 17.69
N HIS A 360 -16.72 -11.26 17.27
CA HIS A 360 -15.57 -10.95 18.12
C HIS A 360 -15.48 -9.47 18.50
N MET A 361 -15.87 -8.57 17.60
CA MET A 361 -15.75 -7.13 17.83
C MET A 361 -16.90 -6.54 18.64
N LEU A 362 -18.13 -6.81 18.23
CA LEU A 362 -19.37 -6.19 18.72
C LEU A 362 -20.17 -7.13 19.63
N GLY A 363 -19.80 -8.40 19.65
CA GLY A 363 -20.44 -9.45 20.43
C GLY A 363 -21.41 -10.30 19.63
N PRO A 364 -21.68 -11.54 20.08
CA PRO A 364 -22.57 -12.48 19.40
C PRO A 364 -24.04 -12.00 19.42
N GLY A 365 -24.36 -11.06 20.31
CA GLY A 365 -25.67 -10.45 20.41
C GLY A 365 -25.98 -9.38 19.34
N PHE A 366 -24.98 -8.95 18.58
CA PHE A 366 -25.10 -7.84 17.63
C PHE A 366 -26.09 -8.18 16.49
N PRO A 367 -26.99 -7.27 16.08
CA PRO A 367 -28.07 -7.58 15.13
C PRO A 367 -27.61 -8.22 13.82
N TYR A 368 -26.49 -7.75 13.25
CA TYR A 368 -25.91 -8.33 12.04
C TYR A 368 -25.54 -9.80 12.22
N VAL A 369 -24.94 -10.17 13.35
CA VAL A 369 -24.50 -11.54 13.65
C VAL A 369 -25.70 -12.47 13.76
N LYS A 370 -26.75 -12.04 14.48
CA LYS A 370 -28.00 -12.81 14.61
C LYS A 370 -28.70 -12.99 13.26
N ALA A 371 -28.74 -11.93 12.45
CA ALA A 371 -29.36 -11.97 11.13
C ALA A 371 -28.60 -12.91 10.18
N ALA A 372 -27.27 -12.87 10.19
CA ALA A 372 -26.42 -13.78 9.43
C ALA A 372 -26.62 -15.24 9.87
N LYS A 373 -26.63 -15.50 11.19
CA LYS A 373 -26.86 -16.85 11.73
C LYS A 373 -28.22 -17.42 11.31
N SER A 374 -29.28 -16.62 11.41
CA SER A 374 -30.62 -17.03 10.96
C SER A 374 -30.65 -17.31 9.46
N TYR A 375 -30.00 -16.48 8.65
CA TYR A 375 -29.92 -16.68 7.21
C TYR A 375 -29.18 -17.96 6.83
N LEU A 376 -28.00 -18.21 7.41
CA LEU A 376 -27.21 -19.43 7.16
C LEU A 376 -27.97 -20.70 7.54
N SER A 377 -28.74 -20.66 8.63
CA SER A 377 -29.64 -21.76 9.00
C SER A 377 -30.77 -21.97 7.99
N LYS A 378 -31.35 -20.90 7.42
CA LYS A 378 -32.39 -21.00 6.38
C LYS A 378 -31.87 -21.51 5.05
N GLN A 379 -30.61 -21.21 4.72
CA GLN A 379 -29.94 -21.70 3.50
C GLN A 379 -29.36 -23.11 3.65
N GLU A 380 -29.58 -23.77 4.79
CA GLU A 380 -29.01 -25.10 5.10
C GLU A 380 -27.47 -25.16 4.97
N ALA A 381 -26.78 -24.03 5.07
CA ALA A 381 -25.33 -23.90 5.02
C ALA A 381 -24.71 -24.37 6.35
N LYS A 382 -24.74 -25.70 6.59
CA LYS A 382 -24.39 -26.31 7.88
C LYS A 382 -22.95 -26.02 8.32
N HIS A 383 -22.00 -26.06 7.38
CA HIS A 383 -20.59 -25.80 7.67
C HIS A 383 -20.36 -24.35 8.12
N GLU A 384 -20.86 -23.39 7.34
CA GLU A 384 -20.77 -21.95 7.61
C GLU A 384 -21.52 -21.57 8.89
N SER A 385 -22.69 -22.18 9.10
CA SER A 385 -23.47 -22.00 10.32
C SER A 385 -22.69 -22.54 11.53
N GLY A 386 -22.08 -23.72 11.43
CA GLY A 386 -21.23 -24.30 12.48
C GLY A 386 -20.01 -23.43 12.78
N PHE A 387 -19.32 -22.96 11.74
CA PHE A 387 -18.19 -22.03 11.83
C PHE A 387 -18.58 -20.75 12.59
N LEU A 388 -19.70 -20.13 12.22
CA LEU A 388 -20.20 -18.94 12.92
C LEU A 388 -20.58 -19.24 14.37
N SER A 389 -21.22 -20.37 14.65
CA SER A 389 -21.57 -20.79 16.03
C SER A 389 -20.32 -20.87 16.91
N SER A 390 -19.26 -21.51 16.43
CA SER A 390 -18.01 -21.62 17.18
C SER A 390 -17.38 -20.24 17.48
N ASN A 391 -17.40 -19.31 16.52
CA ASN A 391 -16.91 -17.94 16.73
C ASN A 391 -17.83 -17.10 17.64
N MET A 392 -19.13 -17.40 17.68
CA MET A 392 -20.07 -16.78 18.61
C MET A 392 -19.81 -17.21 20.06
N GLU A 393 -19.52 -18.49 20.28
CA GLU A 393 -19.17 -19.05 21.59
C GLU A 393 -17.83 -18.51 22.09
N ASN A 394 -16.83 -18.43 21.20
CA ASN A 394 -15.48 -17.94 21.53
C ASN A 394 -15.30 -16.42 21.38
N SER A 395 -16.39 -15.66 21.34
CA SER A 395 -16.34 -14.22 21.08
C SER A 395 -15.58 -13.45 22.17
N VAL A 396 -14.64 -12.62 21.73
CA VAL A 396 -13.81 -11.72 22.57
C VAL A 396 -14.60 -10.50 23.08
N LYS A 397 -15.70 -10.14 22.40
CA LYS A 397 -16.54 -8.96 22.70
C LYS A 397 -15.73 -7.67 22.89
N LEU A 398 -14.82 -7.41 21.96
CA LEU A 398 -13.80 -6.35 22.07
C LEU A 398 -14.37 -5.00 22.53
N LEU A 399 -15.41 -4.50 21.87
CA LEU A 399 -16.01 -3.20 22.21
C LEU A 399 -16.54 -3.16 23.66
N GLN A 400 -17.21 -4.22 24.11
CA GLN A 400 -17.73 -4.31 25.47
C GLN A 400 -16.58 -4.39 26.49
N SER A 401 -15.52 -5.13 26.17
CA SER A 401 -14.32 -5.22 27.02
C SER A 401 -13.63 -3.85 27.13
N LEU A 402 -13.58 -3.08 26.04
CA LEU A 402 -13.07 -1.70 26.03
C LEU A 402 -13.97 -0.72 26.79
N GLU A 403 -15.29 -0.95 26.83
CA GLU A 403 -16.23 -0.11 27.57
C GLU A 403 -16.22 -0.37 29.08
N LYS A 404 -15.96 -1.62 29.50
CA LYS A 404 -16.02 -2.05 30.92
C LYS A 404 -14.83 -1.66 31.77
N LEU A 405 -13.67 -1.41 31.17
CA LEU A 405 -12.45 -1.13 31.92
C LEU A 405 -12.37 0.32 32.48
N MET A 406 -13.50 1.06 32.54
CA MET A 406 -13.58 2.40 33.13
C MET A 406 -13.34 2.40 34.63
#